data_AF-A0A6J4VSD4-F1
#
_entry.id   AF-A0A6J4VSD4-F1
#
_cell.length_a   1.000
_cell.length_b   1.000
_cell.length_c   1.000
_cell.angle_alpha   90.00
_cell.angle_beta   90.00
_cell.angle_gamma   90.00
#
_symmetry.space_group_name_H-M   'P 1'
#
loop_
_entity.id
_entity.type
_entity.pdbx_description
1 polymer ?
#
loop_
_entity_poly.entity_id
_entity_poly.type
_entity_poly.pdbx_seq_one_letter_code
_entity_poly.pdbx_strand_id
1 'polypeptide(L)'
;MRFDLAHNMTVTPSNLAEVAEVARVVMSLRFGMASFQPAAHVGNPKRWREDYRSLTLDDIWAQLEAGAGTRLPWRHLQMGDARCNRSAYGLIAAGRWFAWLDDRDARDLQARDSFLAAFGGMDFDRPSATLALAVARVLARHPQLAGTAAAWALRFVRRVGPRRLITGRPRAFTFVVHAFIDAALVQPAWEAAERGEMAEDPEVRAAQERLQACSYAMAHPEDGRTVPACVQHSILDPAENLRLLQLLPQS
;
A
#
# COMPACT_ATOMS: atom_id res chain seq x y z
N MET A 1 -7.19 -22.46 -9.38
CA MET A 1 -6.25 -21.48 -8.82
C MET A 1 -6.57 -20.12 -9.44
N ARG A 2 -6.95 -19.11 -8.64
CA ARG A 2 -6.98 -17.72 -9.10
C ARG A 2 -5.62 -17.13 -8.75
N PHE A 3 -4.94 -16.57 -9.75
CA PHE A 3 -3.68 -15.86 -9.53
C PHE A 3 -3.99 -14.37 -9.55
N ASP A 4 -3.66 -13.68 -8.47
CA ASP A 4 -3.73 -12.23 -8.42
C ASP A 4 -2.41 -11.67 -8.94
N LEU A 5 -2.49 -10.98 -10.08
CA LEU A 5 -1.33 -10.35 -10.70
C LEU A 5 -1.21 -8.92 -10.21
N ALA A 6 -0.01 -8.54 -9.79
CA ALA A 6 0.36 -7.16 -9.49
C ALA A 6 1.36 -6.65 -10.53
N HIS A 7 1.14 -5.42 -10.99
CA HIS A 7 2.17 -4.68 -11.72
C HIS A 7 3.06 -3.96 -10.69
N ASN A 8 4.38 -4.06 -10.84
CA ASN A 8 5.35 -3.33 -10.03
C ASN A 8 6.26 -2.52 -10.95
N MET A 9 6.49 -1.26 -10.62
CA MET A 9 7.41 -0.37 -11.32
C MET A 9 8.30 0.39 -10.33
N THR A 10 9.61 0.35 -10.53
CA THR A 10 10.52 1.29 -9.86
C THR A 10 10.49 2.63 -10.58
N VAL A 11 10.26 3.70 -9.84
CA VAL A 11 10.18 5.07 -10.35
C VAL A 11 11.48 5.81 -10.06
N THR A 12 12.04 6.42 -11.09
CA THR A 12 13.24 7.27 -11.06
C THR A 12 12.88 8.67 -11.59
N PRO A 13 13.70 9.69 -11.33
CA PRO A 13 13.54 11.00 -11.97
C PRO A 13 13.39 10.90 -13.49
N SER A 14 14.17 10.03 -14.14
CA SER A 14 14.13 9.81 -15.59
C SER A 14 12.83 9.21 -16.14
N ASN A 15 12.08 8.41 -15.37
CA ASN A 15 10.85 7.76 -15.85
C ASN A 15 9.56 8.29 -15.21
N LEU A 16 9.64 9.31 -14.34
CA LEU A 16 8.48 9.87 -13.65
C LEU A 16 7.38 10.31 -14.62
N ALA A 17 7.75 10.93 -15.75
CA ALA A 17 6.80 11.40 -16.76
C ALA A 17 6.01 10.27 -17.44
N GLU A 18 6.50 9.03 -17.37
CA GLU A 18 5.87 7.84 -17.96
C GLU A 18 4.82 7.21 -17.02
N VAL A 19 4.87 7.53 -15.71
CA VAL A 19 4.01 6.90 -14.68
C VAL A 19 2.52 7.07 -15.00
N ALA A 20 2.09 8.24 -15.47
CA ALA A 20 0.69 8.48 -15.83
C ALA A 20 0.24 7.57 -16.99
N GLU A 21 1.07 7.40 -18.01
CA GLU A 21 0.77 6.50 -19.12
C GLU A 21 0.72 5.04 -18.66
N VAL A 22 1.71 4.61 -17.88
CA VAL A 22 1.75 3.24 -17.33
C VAL A 22 0.51 2.96 -16.48
N ALA A 23 0.12 3.87 -15.58
CA ALA A 23 -1.08 3.74 -14.76
C ALA A 23 -2.34 3.54 -15.61
N ARG A 24 -2.51 4.36 -16.66
CA ARG A 24 -3.64 4.26 -17.61
C ARG A 24 -3.64 2.91 -18.34
N VAL A 25 -2.49 2.45 -18.82
CA VAL A 25 -2.36 1.17 -19.52
C VAL A 25 -2.66 0.00 -18.58
N VAL A 26 -2.08 -0.01 -17.38
CA VAL A 26 -2.25 -1.10 -16.39
C VAL A 26 -3.71 -1.23 -15.94
N MET A 27 -4.46 -0.12 -15.85
CA MET A 27 -5.92 -0.16 -15.63
C MET A 27 -6.70 -0.87 -16.74
N SER A 28 -6.18 -0.94 -17.97
CA SER A 28 -6.80 -1.71 -19.06
C SER A 28 -6.46 -3.20 -19.04
N LEU A 29 -5.39 -3.57 -18.33
CA LEU A 29 -4.89 -4.94 -18.21
C LEU A 29 -5.54 -5.68 -17.03
N ARG A 30 -5.24 -6.98 -16.88
CA ARG A 30 -5.87 -7.88 -15.88
C ARG A 30 -5.16 -7.91 -14.52
N PHE A 31 -4.44 -6.85 -14.16
CA PHE A 31 -3.84 -6.72 -12.84
C PHE A 31 -4.91 -6.40 -11.79
N GLY A 32 -4.77 -6.95 -10.58
CA GLY A 32 -5.59 -6.58 -9.41
C GLY A 32 -4.99 -5.41 -8.63
N MET A 33 -3.70 -5.13 -8.83
CA MET A 33 -2.96 -4.08 -8.16
C MET A 33 -1.87 -3.51 -9.08
N ALA A 34 -1.57 -2.22 -8.92
CA ALA A 34 -0.39 -1.58 -9.47
C ALA A 34 0.38 -0.87 -8.36
N SER A 35 1.65 -1.21 -8.20
CA SER A 35 2.58 -0.66 -7.23
C SER A 35 3.66 0.13 -7.94
N PHE A 36 3.91 1.35 -7.47
CA PHE A 36 4.94 2.24 -7.96
C PHE A 36 5.86 2.59 -6.80
N GLN A 37 7.16 2.35 -6.97
CA GLN A 37 8.12 2.42 -5.86
C GLN A 37 9.21 3.40 -6.23
N PRO A 38 9.34 4.57 -5.58
CA PRO A 38 10.51 5.41 -5.79
C PRO A 38 11.77 4.58 -5.53
N ALA A 39 12.75 4.73 -6.41
CA ALA A 39 14.06 4.14 -6.20
C ALA A 39 14.61 4.62 -4.85
N ALA A 40 14.94 3.68 -3.98
CA ALA A 40 15.62 3.96 -2.72
C ALA A 40 17.11 3.61 -2.86
N HIS A 41 17.95 4.25 -2.05
CA HIS A 41 19.36 3.87 -1.90
C HIS A 41 19.49 2.57 -1.09
N VAL A 42 19.00 1.47 -1.67
CA VAL A 42 19.05 0.11 -1.14
C VAL A 42 19.73 -0.76 -2.18
N GLY A 43 20.62 -1.67 -1.74
CA GLY A 43 21.36 -2.57 -2.62
C GLY A 43 22.61 -1.92 -3.24
N ASN A 44 22.90 -2.26 -4.50
CA ASN A 44 24.18 -1.93 -5.16
C ASN A 44 24.29 -0.42 -5.53
N PRO A 45 25.26 0.33 -4.95
CA PRO A 45 25.43 1.76 -5.23
C PRO A 45 25.74 2.11 -6.69
N LYS A 46 26.31 1.17 -7.47
CA LYS A 46 26.60 1.39 -8.90
C LYS A 46 25.35 1.62 -9.75
N ARG A 47 24.17 1.23 -9.23
CA ARG A 47 22.89 1.48 -9.90
C ARG A 47 22.38 2.90 -9.69
N TRP A 48 23.00 3.67 -8.80
CA TRP A 48 22.55 5.02 -8.47
C TRP A 48 23.17 6.05 -9.40
N ARG A 49 22.44 6.38 -10.46
CA ARG A 49 22.90 7.27 -11.54
C ARG A 49 22.29 8.67 -11.50
N GLU A 50 21.29 8.87 -10.65
CA GLU A 50 20.47 10.08 -10.57
C GLU A 50 20.25 10.47 -9.10
N ASP A 51 19.81 11.70 -8.86
CA ASP A 51 19.37 12.13 -7.53
C ASP A 51 17.97 11.59 -7.22
N TYR A 52 17.90 10.38 -6.67
CA TYR A 52 16.60 9.77 -6.31
C TYR A 52 15.91 10.46 -5.13
N ARG A 53 16.61 11.33 -4.37
CA ARG A 53 16.01 12.06 -3.25
C ARG A 53 15.14 13.23 -3.73
N SER A 54 15.26 13.62 -5.00
CA SER A 54 14.41 14.65 -5.59
C SER A 54 12.97 14.18 -5.82
N LEU A 55 12.70 12.87 -5.74
CA LEU A 55 11.40 12.29 -6.03
C LEU A 55 10.61 12.04 -4.74
N THR A 56 9.43 12.66 -4.63
CA THR A 56 8.54 12.48 -3.49
C THR A 56 7.40 11.51 -3.80
N LEU A 57 6.77 10.96 -2.74
CA LEU A 57 5.51 10.23 -2.89
C LEU A 57 4.41 11.08 -3.53
N ASP A 58 4.43 12.41 -3.34
CA ASP A 58 3.45 13.33 -3.92
C ASP A 58 3.61 13.44 -5.43
N ASP A 59 4.84 13.49 -5.94
CA ASP A 59 5.13 13.54 -7.38
C ASP A 59 4.59 12.31 -8.11
N ILE A 60 4.87 11.11 -7.55
CA ILE A 60 4.36 9.86 -8.09
C ILE A 60 2.84 9.82 -8.00
N TRP A 61 2.27 10.20 -6.84
CA TRP A 61 0.82 10.16 -6.65
C TRP A 61 0.08 11.08 -7.62
N ALA A 62 0.63 12.26 -7.92
CA ALA A 62 0.07 13.18 -8.91
C ALA A 62 0.04 12.55 -10.31
N GLN A 63 1.10 11.82 -10.71
CA GLN A 63 1.12 11.08 -11.97
C GLN A 63 0.08 9.95 -12.00
N LEU A 64 -0.12 9.24 -10.89
CA LEU A 64 -1.16 8.21 -10.79
C LEU A 64 -2.57 8.79 -10.93
N GLU A 65 -2.85 9.92 -10.29
CA GLU A 65 -4.15 10.61 -10.44
C GLU A 65 -4.36 11.10 -11.87
N ALA A 66 -3.31 11.62 -12.52
CA ALA A 66 -3.34 12.00 -13.93
C ALA A 66 -3.63 10.80 -14.85
N GLY A 67 -2.95 9.67 -14.63
CA GLY A 67 -3.14 8.43 -15.40
C GLY A 67 -4.50 7.78 -15.18
N ALA A 68 -5.01 7.79 -13.94
CA ALA A 68 -6.33 7.29 -13.60
C ALA A 68 -7.47 8.21 -14.07
N GLY A 69 -7.16 9.48 -14.37
CA GLY A 69 -8.13 10.51 -14.76
C GLY A 69 -9.09 10.87 -13.61
N THR A 70 -8.70 10.60 -12.36
CA THR A 70 -9.51 10.86 -11.17
C THR A 70 -8.60 10.91 -9.94
N ARG A 71 -9.10 11.57 -8.90
CA ARG A 71 -8.45 11.56 -7.58
C ARG A 71 -8.42 10.14 -7.01
N LEU A 72 -7.30 9.82 -6.34
CA LEU A 72 -7.04 8.55 -5.67
C LEU A 72 -6.95 8.80 -4.16
N PRO A 73 -8.06 8.72 -3.40
CA PRO A 73 -8.04 8.94 -1.96
C PRO A 73 -7.29 7.79 -1.26
N TRP A 74 -6.26 8.11 -0.49
CA TRP A 74 -5.46 7.13 0.25
C TRP A 74 -5.50 7.29 1.77
N ARG A 75 -5.77 8.50 2.27
CA ARG A 75 -5.67 8.84 3.70
C ARG A 75 -6.64 8.07 4.58
N HIS A 76 -7.77 7.64 4.01
CA HIS A 76 -8.83 7.02 4.79
C HIS A 76 -8.51 5.57 5.21
N LEU A 77 -7.64 4.86 4.51
CA LEU A 77 -7.17 3.52 4.88
C LEU A 77 -5.64 3.49 4.81
N GLN A 78 -5.01 4.35 5.60
CA GLN A 78 -3.57 4.43 5.71
C GLN A 78 -3.02 3.22 6.47
N MET A 79 -2.25 2.39 5.77
CA MET A 79 -1.56 1.24 6.34
C MET A 79 -0.08 1.56 6.52
N GLY A 80 0.37 1.50 7.76
CA GLY A 80 1.71 1.92 8.18
C GLY A 80 1.97 3.42 8.00
N ASP A 81 3.24 3.83 7.98
CA ASP A 81 3.61 5.24 7.92
C ASP A 81 3.30 5.90 6.56
N ALA A 82 2.69 7.09 6.57
CA ALA A 82 2.32 7.84 5.36
C ALA A 82 3.53 8.35 4.54
N ARG A 83 4.72 8.38 5.13
CA ARG A 83 6.01 8.65 4.47
C ARG A 83 6.54 7.41 3.73
N CYS A 84 6.02 6.22 4.03
CA CYS A 84 6.42 4.97 3.38
C CYS A 84 5.38 4.45 2.40
N ASN A 85 4.10 4.58 2.70
CA ASN A 85 3.07 3.84 1.99
C ASN A 85 1.84 4.71 1.74
N ARG A 86 1.29 4.62 0.53
CA ARG A 86 -0.02 5.18 0.16
C ARG A 86 -0.76 4.15 -0.68
N SER A 87 -2.00 3.88 -0.32
CA SER A 87 -2.84 2.91 -1.04
C SER A 87 -4.21 3.49 -1.34
N ALA A 88 -4.64 3.41 -2.60
CA ALA A 88 -5.98 3.78 -3.02
C ALA A 88 -6.76 2.53 -3.39
N TYR A 89 -7.84 2.28 -2.66
CA TYR A 89 -8.67 1.10 -2.85
C TYR A 89 -9.93 1.44 -3.64
N GLY A 90 -10.20 0.66 -4.68
CA GLY A 90 -11.34 0.95 -5.54
C GLY A 90 -11.69 -0.12 -6.55
N LEU A 91 -12.53 0.30 -7.48
CA LEU A 91 -13.16 -0.52 -8.50
C LEU A 91 -12.93 0.10 -9.87
N ILE A 92 -12.52 -0.70 -10.84
CA ILE A 92 -12.61 -0.33 -12.25
C ILE A 92 -13.94 -0.81 -12.82
N ALA A 93 -14.70 0.11 -13.42
CA ALA A 93 -15.94 -0.20 -14.14
C ALA A 93 -16.04 0.66 -15.41
N ALA A 94 -16.29 0.02 -16.55
CA ALA A 94 -16.32 0.67 -17.87
C ALA A 94 -15.05 1.51 -18.15
N GLY A 95 -13.88 0.98 -17.81
CA GLY A 95 -12.57 1.61 -18.04
C GLY A 95 -12.22 2.76 -17.10
N ARG A 96 -13.07 3.09 -16.12
CA ARG A 96 -12.84 4.16 -15.14
C ARG A 96 -12.65 3.61 -13.74
N TRP A 97 -11.76 4.22 -12.97
CA TRP A 97 -11.54 3.87 -11.57
C TRP A 97 -12.47 4.66 -10.64
N PHE A 98 -12.97 4.02 -9.59
CA PHE A 98 -13.86 4.60 -8.59
C PHE A 98 -13.42 4.16 -7.19
N ALA A 99 -13.22 5.12 -6.28
CA ALA A 99 -12.86 4.83 -4.90
C ALA A 99 -14.00 4.13 -4.15
N TRP A 100 -13.67 3.12 -3.34
CA TRP A 100 -14.63 2.49 -2.41
C TRP A 100 -15.13 3.48 -1.36
N LEU A 101 -14.23 4.32 -0.86
CA LEU A 101 -14.53 5.37 0.11
C LEU A 101 -14.00 6.71 -0.42
N ASP A 102 -14.80 7.76 -0.26
CA ASP A 102 -14.36 9.13 -0.51
C ASP A 102 -13.90 9.76 0.81
N ASP A 103 -12.61 10.08 0.92
CA ASP A 103 -12.04 10.69 2.13
C ASP A 103 -12.44 12.16 2.34
N ARG A 104 -13.24 12.74 1.43
CA ARG A 104 -13.89 14.04 1.57
C ARG A 104 -15.35 13.94 1.99
N ASP A 105 -15.95 12.74 1.98
CA ASP A 105 -17.32 12.53 2.45
C ASP A 105 -17.30 12.01 3.89
N ALA A 106 -17.71 12.87 4.84
CA ALA A 106 -17.77 12.51 6.25
C ALA A 106 -18.62 11.26 6.54
N ARG A 107 -19.61 10.95 5.68
CA ARG A 107 -20.45 9.75 5.82
C ARG A 107 -19.72 8.48 5.41
N ASP A 108 -18.78 8.57 4.48
CA ASP A 108 -17.92 7.45 4.11
C ASP A 108 -16.87 7.20 5.19
N LEU A 109 -16.30 8.26 5.77
CA LEU A 109 -15.40 8.15 6.92
C LEU A 109 -16.11 7.55 8.15
N GLN A 110 -17.32 8.01 8.45
CA GLN A 110 -18.12 7.44 9.54
C GLN A 110 -18.46 5.97 9.29
N ALA A 111 -18.79 5.60 8.04
CA ALA A 111 -19.03 4.21 7.68
C ALA A 111 -17.78 3.38 7.94
N ARG A 112 -16.62 3.78 7.40
CA ARG A 112 -15.32 3.16 7.66
C ARG A 112 -15.08 2.95 9.15
N ASP A 113 -15.21 4.01 9.96
CA ASP A 113 -14.92 3.96 11.39
C ASP A 113 -15.85 2.98 12.12
N SER A 114 -17.14 2.99 11.76
CA SER A 114 -18.12 2.04 12.31
C SER A 114 -17.79 0.60 11.95
N PHE A 115 -17.37 0.35 10.70
CA PHE A 115 -16.97 -0.97 10.24
C PHE A 115 -15.69 -1.44 10.92
N LEU A 116 -14.64 -0.61 10.95
CA LEU A 116 -13.37 -0.98 11.60
C LEU A 116 -13.54 -1.23 13.10
N ALA A 117 -14.36 -0.42 13.79
CA ALA A 117 -14.63 -0.63 15.21
C ALA A 117 -15.34 -1.96 15.49
N ALA A 118 -16.28 -2.36 14.62
CA ALA A 118 -17.07 -3.58 14.83
C ALA A 118 -16.39 -4.85 14.29
N PHE A 119 -15.58 -4.72 13.24
CA PHE A 119 -14.96 -5.84 12.52
C PHE A 119 -13.44 -5.91 12.72
N GLY A 120 -12.81 -5.03 13.50
CA GLY A 120 -11.36 -4.86 13.61
C GLY A 120 -10.53 -6.07 14.08
N GLY A 121 -11.17 -7.17 14.50
CA GLY A 121 -10.51 -8.45 14.80
C GLY A 121 -11.07 -9.62 13.99
N MET A 122 -11.84 -9.35 12.93
CA MET A 122 -12.42 -10.38 12.10
C MET A 122 -11.37 -10.89 11.10
N ASP A 123 -11.14 -12.19 11.16
CA ASP A 123 -10.45 -12.92 10.11
C ASP A 123 -11.44 -13.23 8.98
N PHE A 124 -11.19 -12.64 7.81
CA PHE A 124 -12.01 -12.79 6.61
C PHE A 124 -11.60 -13.98 5.72
N ASP A 125 -10.50 -14.66 6.03
CA ASP A 125 -10.02 -15.86 5.32
C ASP A 125 -10.71 -17.14 5.82
N ARG A 126 -11.57 -17.02 6.82
CA ARG A 126 -12.40 -18.12 7.33
C ARG A 126 -13.28 -18.74 6.23
N PRO A 127 -13.59 -20.04 6.32
CA PRO A 127 -14.60 -20.67 5.46
C PRO A 127 -15.92 -19.89 5.42
N SER A 128 -16.58 -19.85 4.26
CA SER A 128 -17.73 -18.97 4.01
C SER A 128 -18.85 -19.09 5.05
N ALA A 129 -19.17 -20.30 5.51
CA ALA A 129 -20.20 -20.53 6.52
C ALA A 129 -19.81 -19.94 7.89
N THR A 130 -18.54 -20.10 8.31
CA THR A 130 -18.07 -19.57 9.59
C THR A 130 -17.88 -18.06 9.54
N LEU A 131 -17.46 -17.52 8.39
CA LEU A 131 -17.46 -16.08 8.14
C LEU A 131 -18.88 -15.51 8.21
N ALA A 132 -19.86 -16.14 7.55
CA ALA A 132 -21.25 -15.70 7.58
C ALA A 132 -21.81 -15.67 9.01
N LEU A 133 -21.54 -16.71 9.82
CA LEU A 133 -21.92 -16.73 11.23
C LEU A 133 -21.21 -15.63 12.04
N ALA A 134 -19.93 -15.36 11.77
CA ALA A 134 -19.19 -14.29 12.44
C ALA A 134 -19.77 -12.91 12.10
N VAL A 135 -20.04 -12.65 10.81
CA VAL A 135 -20.70 -11.43 10.34
C VAL A 135 -22.08 -11.28 10.96
N ALA A 136 -22.89 -12.35 10.97
CA ALA A 136 -24.22 -12.33 11.59
C ALA A 136 -24.17 -11.99 13.09
N ARG A 137 -23.18 -12.54 13.82
CA ARG A 137 -22.98 -12.21 15.24
C ARG A 137 -22.60 -10.75 15.44
N VAL A 138 -21.76 -10.17 14.58
CA VAL A 138 -21.41 -8.75 14.63
C VAL A 138 -22.65 -7.89 14.35
N LEU A 139 -23.42 -8.21 13.31
CA LEU A 139 -24.65 -7.48 12.97
C LEU A 139 -25.73 -7.59 14.06
N ALA A 140 -25.84 -8.74 14.74
CA ALA A 140 -26.75 -8.91 15.86
C ALA A 140 -26.36 -8.03 17.08
N ARG A 141 -25.06 -7.81 17.30
CA ARG A 141 -24.53 -6.95 18.38
C ARG A 141 -24.53 -5.46 18.01
N HIS A 142 -24.49 -5.16 16.71
CA HIS A 142 -24.39 -3.80 16.17
C HIS A 142 -25.38 -3.61 15.02
N PRO A 143 -26.71 -3.63 15.27
CA PRO A 143 -27.73 -3.60 14.23
C PRO A 143 -27.68 -2.34 13.35
N GLN A 144 -27.19 -1.22 13.89
CA GLN A 144 -26.98 0.02 13.15
C GLN A 144 -26.04 -0.14 11.95
N LEU A 145 -25.12 -1.12 11.98
CA LEU A 145 -24.20 -1.39 10.88
C LEU A 145 -24.91 -1.81 9.61
N ALA A 146 -26.07 -2.47 9.70
CA ALA A 146 -26.86 -2.83 8.51
C ALA A 146 -27.34 -1.56 7.78
N GLY A 147 -27.82 -0.56 8.53
CA GLY A 147 -28.20 0.74 7.98
C GLY A 147 -27.02 1.50 7.40
N THR A 148 -25.88 1.53 8.11
CA THR A 148 -24.63 2.13 7.63
C THR A 148 -24.13 1.47 6.35
N ALA A 149 -24.16 0.14 6.28
CA ALA A 149 -23.78 -0.65 5.11
C ALA A 149 -24.67 -0.33 3.90
N ALA A 150 -25.98 -0.33 4.08
CA ALA A 150 -26.94 -0.02 3.02
C ALA A 150 -26.79 1.42 2.52
N ALA A 151 -26.62 2.38 3.44
CA ALA A 151 -26.41 3.78 3.10
C ALA A 151 -25.11 4.00 2.32
N TRP A 152 -24.01 3.36 2.74
CA TRP A 152 -22.74 3.40 2.00
C TRP A 152 -22.88 2.75 0.62
N ALA A 153 -23.47 1.55 0.53
CA ALA A 153 -23.66 0.84 -0.73
C ALA A 153 -24.48 1.68 -1.73
N LEU A 154 -25.54 2.34 -1.26
CA LEU A 154 -26.34 3.24 -2.09
C LEU A 154 -25.51 4.42 -2.62
N ARG A 155 -24.67 5.04 -1.77
CA ARG A 155 -23.77 6.13 -2.20
C ARG A 155 -22.73 5.63 -3.21
N PHE A 156 -22.13 4.47 -2.98
CA PHE A 156 -21.18 3.86 -3.90
C PHE A 156 -21.82 3.54 -5.25
N VAL A 157 -23.01 2.93 -5.26
CA VAL A 157 -23.77 2.66 -6.50
C VAL A 157 -24.11 3.94 -7.25
N ARG A 158 -24.49 5.02 -6.54
CA ARG A 158 -24.72 6.33 -7.15
C ARG A 158 -23.44 6.94 -7.73
N ARG A 159 -22.30 6.80 -7.05
CA ARG A 159 -20.98 7.29 -7.48
C ARG A 159 -20.51 6.59 -8.76
N VAL A 160 -20.62 5.27 -8.81
CA VAL A 160 -20.20 4.48 -9.99
C VAL A 160 -21.23 4.60 -11.12
N GLY A 161 -22.50 4.57 -10.76
CA GLY A 161 -23.66 4.47 -11.65
C GLY A 161 -24.08 3.00 -11.83
N PRO A 162 -25.38 2.66 -11.62
CA PRO A 162 -25.85 1.27 -11.63
C PRO A 162 -25.62 0.57 -12.98
N ARG A 163 -25.78 1.28 -14.09
CA ARG A 163 -25.50 0.73 -15.43
C ARG A 163 -24.04 0.28 -15.56
N ARG A 164 -23.07 1.06 -15.06
CA ARG A 164 -21.65 0.70 -15.12
C ARG A 164 -21.31 -0.50 -14.23
N LEU A 165 -21.98 -0.65 -13.09
CA LEU A 165 -21.81 -1.83 -12.24
C LEU A 165 -22.34 -3.11 -12.91
N ILE A 166 -23.46 -3.00 -13.64
CA ILE A 166 -24.09 -4.14 -14.30
C ILE A 166 -23.34 -4.52 -15.59
N THR A 167 -23.03 -3.56 -16.46
CA THR A 167 -22.50 -3.83 -17.80
C THR A 167 -21.01 -3.57 -17.94
N GLY A 168 -20.41 -2.80 -17.03
CA GLY A 168 -19.04 -2.31 -17.13
C GLY A 168 -17.96 -3.26 -16.61
N ARG A 169 -18.27 -4.54 -16.39
CA ARG A 169 -17.33 -5.57 -15.91
C ARG A 169 -16.54 -5.12 -14.67
N PRO A 170 -17.22 -4.85 -13.54
CA PRO A 170 -16.60 -4.32 -12.34
C PRO A 170 -15.50 -5.27 -11.85
N ARG A 171 -14.33 -4.71 -11.51
CA ARG A 171 -13.22 -5.45 -10.91
C ARG A 171 -12.52 -4.60 -9.85
N ALA A 172 -12.10 -5.22 -8.76
CA ALA A 172 -11.27 -4.55 -7.77
C ALA A 172 -9.92 -4.15 -8.41
N PHE A 173 -9.43 -2.98 -8.05
CA PHE A 173 -8.12 -2.52 -8.47
C PHE A 173 -7.53 -1.53 -7.46
N THR A 174 -6.33 -1.84 -6.99
CA THR A 174 -5.63 -1.03 -5.98
C THR A 174 -4.42 -0.34 -6.59
N PHE A 175 -4.28 0.96 -6.34
CA PHE A 175 -3.02 1.67 -6.55
C PHE A 175 -2.23 1.69 -5.25
N VAL A 176 -0.92 1.43 -5.33
CA VAL A 176 0.00 1.48 -4.20
C VAL A 176 1.22 2.30 -4.60
N VAL A 177 1.68 3.15 -3.69
CA VAL A 177 3.02 3.73 -3.76
C VAL A 177 3.75 3.38 -2.47
N HIS A 178 4.90 2.73 -2.60
CA HIS A 178 5.70 2.30 -1.46
C HIS A 178 7.16 2.76 -1.58
N ALA A 179 7.61 3.56 -0.61
CA ALA A 179 8.97 4.06 -0.49
C ALA A 179 9.71 3.38 0.66
N PHE A 180 10.82 2.73 0.33
CA PHE A 180 11.75 2.21 1.33
C PHE A 180 12.49 3.34 2.07
N ILE A 181 13.00 3.03 3.25
CA ILE A 181 13.91 3.92 3.98
C ILE A 181 15.30 3.81 3.34
N ASP A 182 16.05 4.92 3.29
CA ASP A 182 17.46 4.89 2.87
C ASP A 182 18.24 3.91 3.77
N ALA A 183 18.98 2.98 3.16
CA ALA A 183 19.66 1.92 3.91
C ALA A 183 20.61 2.48 4.98
N ALA A 184 21.21 3.66 4.75
CA ALA A 184 22.09 4.31 5.71
C ALA A 184 21.38 4.71 7.03
N LEU A 185 20.06 4.94 6.97
CA LEU A 185 19.25 5.30 8.14
C LEU A 185 18.62 4.09 8.82
N VAL A 186 18.47 2.95 8.11
CA VAL A 186 17.75 1.78 8.62
C VAL A 186 18.48 1.14 9.80
N GLN A 187 19.80 0.94 9.68
CA GLN A 187 20.58 0.30 10.74
C GLN A 187 20.62 1.10 12.06
N PRO A 188 21.03 2.39 12.08
CA PRO A 188 21.04 3.14 13.33
C PRO A 188 19.64 3.29 13.94
N ALA A 189 18.60 3.39 13.12
CA ALA A 189 17.22 3.46 13.61
C ALA A 189 16.75 2.14 14.24
N TRP A 190 17.11 1.02 13.64
CA TRP A 190 16.79 -0.31 14.16
C TRP A 190 17.51 -0.60 15.47
N GLU A 191 18.81 -0.32 15.54
CA GLU A 191 19.61 -0.52 16.76
C GLU A 191 19.09 0.33 17.93
N ALA A 192 18.68 1.58 17.68
CA ALA A 192 18.03 2.42 18.69
C ALA A 192 16.71 1.81 19.17
N ALA A 193 15.89 1.30 18.23
CA ALA A 193 14.64 0.62 18.57
C ALA A 193 14.86 -0.66 19.41
N GLU A 194 15.89 -1.45 19.10
CA GLU A 194 16.24 -2.65 19.87
C GLU A 194 16.69 -2.31 21.30
N ARG A 195 17.34 -1.16 21.50
CA ARG A 195 17.68 -0.66 22.85
C ARG A 195 16.51 -0.02 23.59
N GLY A 196 15.36 0.19 22.94
CA GLY A 196 14.24 0.93 23.51
C GLY A 196 14.51 2.44 23.67
N GLU A 197 15.48 2.97 22.92
CA GLU A 197 15.90 4.37 22.96
C GLU A 197 15.32 5.11 21.75
N MET A 198 14.94 6.37 21.93
CA MET A 198 14.61 7.23 20.79
C MET A 198 15.87 7.90 20.27
N ALA A 199 16.11 7.83 18.96
CA ALA A 199 17.28 8.47 18.36
C ALA A 199 17.23 10.00 18.51
N GLU A 200 18.38 10.62 18.80
CA GLU A 200 18.52 12.07 18.91
C GLU A 200 18.60 12.75 17.52
N ASP A 201 19.28 12.10 16.57
CA ASP A 201 19.36 12.54 15.19
C ASP A 201 17.93 12.55 14.57
N PRO A 202 17.45 13.69 14.06
CA PRO A 202 16.11 13.80 13.50
C PRO A 202 15.81 12.86 12.33
N GLU A 203 16.79 12.58 11.47
CA GLU A 203 16.61 11.70 10.31
C GLU A 203 16.55 10.23 10.73
N VAL A 204 17.42 9.83 11.67
CA VAL A 204 17.39 8.49 12.26
C VAL A 204 16.11 8.28 13.06
N ARG A 205 15.65 9.28 13.81
CA ARG A 205 14.38 9.24 14.53
C ARG A 205 13.20 9.10 13.58
N ALA A 206 13.18 9.84 12.47
CA ALA A 206 12.16 9.70 11.45
C ALA A 206 12.15 8.30 10.82
N ALA A 207 13.33 7.70 10.57
CA ALA A 207 13.43 6.31 10.13
C ALA A 207 12.92 5.33 11.20
N GLN A 208 13.24 5.58 12.48
CA GLN A 208 12.78 4.75 13.61
C GLN A 208 11.26 4.73 13.73
N GLU A 209 10.61 5.90 13.69
CA GLU A 209 9.15 6.02 13.68
C GLU A 209 8.52 5.23 12.51
N ARG A 210 9.13 5.32 11.31
CA ARG A 210 8.68 4.60 10.11
C ARG A 210 8.82 3.08 10.28
N LEU A 211 9.90 2.62 10.92
CA LEU A 211 10.11 1.19 11.22
C LEU A 211 9.07 0.68 12.24
N GLN A 212 8.80 1.44 13.31
CA GLN A 212 7.81 1.10 14.33
C GLN A 212 6.38 1.08 13.77
N ALA A 213 6.08 1.97 12.82
CA ALA A 213 4.80 2.01 12.13
C ALA A 213 4.72 1.04 10.93
N CYS A 214 5.71 0.18 10.70
CA CYS A 214 5.73 -0.67 9.52
C CYS A 214 4.60 -1.73 9.57
N SER A 215 3.72 -1.73 8.57
CA SER A 215 2.68 -2.76 8.42
C SER A 215 3.19 -4.03 7.73
N TYR A 216 4.40 -3.99 7.15
CA TYR A 216 5.02 -5.10 6.46
C TYR A 216 6.09 -5.70 7.36
N ALA A 217 5.72 -6.80 8.00
CA ALA A 217 6.61 -7.52 8.89
C ALA A 217 6.96 -8.89 8.31
N MET A 218 8.23 -9.26 8.39
CA MET A 218 8.75 -10.53 7.90
C MET A 218 9.38 -11.30 9.06
N ALA A 219 9.44 -12.62 8.95
CA ALA A 219 10.17 -13.43 9.91
C ALA A 219 11.68 -13.32 9.61
N HIS A 220 12.46 -13.00 10.63
CA HIS A 220 13.92 -13.03 10.59
C HIS A 220 14.37 -14.44 10.18
N PRO A 221 15.29 -14.56 9.22
CA PRO A 221 15.59 -15.84 8.58
C PRO A 221 16.18 -16.88 9.55
N GLU A 222 16.94 -16.44 10.56
CA GLU A 222 17.60 -17.34 11.52
C GLU A 222 16.76 -17.65 12.78
N ASP A 223 16.18 -16.63 13.42
CA ASP A 223 15.52 -16.79 14.73
C ASP A 223 13.98 -16.64 14.69
N GLY A 224 13.42 -16.35 13.53
CA GLY A 224 11.97 -16.22 13.32
C GLY A 224 11.32 -14.98 13.93
N ARG A 225 12.09 -14.05 14.53
CA ARG A 225 11.54 -12.79 15.07
C ARG A 225 10.87 -11.98 13.97
N THR A 226 9.76 -11.32 14.28
CA THR A 226 9.08 -10.44 13.32
C THR A 226 9.85 -9.12 13.20
N VAL A 227 10.36 -8.82 12.01
CA VAL A 227 11.15 -7.62 11.70
C VAL A 227 10.49 -6.78 10.60
N PRO A 228 10.64 -5.44 10.61
CA PRO A 228 10.15 -4.59 9.52
C PRO A 228 10.80 -4.93 8.17
N ALA A 229 10.06 -4.78 7.07
CA ALA A 229 10.56 -5.10 5.73
C ALA A 229 11.86 -4.36 5.36
N CYS A 230 11.99 -3.09 5.74
CA CYS A 230 13.22 -2.32 5.49
C CYS A 230 14.43 -2.90 6.22
N VAL A 231 14.24 -3.44 7.45
CA VAL A 231 15.30 -4.10 8.23
C VAL A 231 15.74 -5.38 7.55
N GLN A 232 14.79 -6.21 7.10
CA GLN A 232 15.11 -7.42 6.35
C GLN A 232 15.96 -7.11 5.11
N HIS A 233 15.51 -6.19 4.25
CA HIS A 233 16.17 -5.90 2.99
C HIS A 233 17.49 -5.13 3.10
N SER A 234 17.69 -4.38 4.19
CA SER A 234 18.86 -3.49 4.34
C SER A 234 19.92 -4.04 5.31
N ILE A 235 19.53 -4.82 6.33
CA ILE A 235 20.41 -5.27 7.41
C ILE A 235 20.59 -6.79 7.43
N LEU A 236 19.53 -7.56 7.16
CA LEU A 236 19.56 -9.02 7.30
C LEU A 236 19.90 -9.76 6.00
N ASP A 237 19.67 -9.10 4.87
CA ASP A 237 20.03 -9.59 3.53
C ASP A 237 21.37 -9.07 2.91
N PRO A 238 22.28 -8.33 3.60
CA PRO A 238 23.49 -7.81 2.95
C PRO A 238 24.51 -8.92 2.63
N ALA A 239 24.52 -10.04 3.37
CA ALA A 239 25.40 -11.17 3.08
C ALA A 239 25.00 -11.94 1.81
N GLU A 240 23.71 -12.10 1.55
CA GLU A 240 23.21 -12.65 0.29
C GLU A 240 23.51 -11.69 -0.87
N ASN A 241 23.34 -10.38 -0.66
CA ASN A 241 23.75 -9.36 -1.62
C ASN A 241 25.26 -9.39 -1.95
N LEU A 242 26.13 -9.61 -0.96
CA LEU A 242 27.58 -9.81 -1.18
C LEU A 242 27.87 -11.07 -2.00
N ARG A 243 27.11 -12.15 -1.79
CA ARG A 243 27.20 -13.39 -2.57
C ARG A 243 26.69 -13.21 -3.99
N LEU A 244 25.61 -12.45 -4.17
CA LEU A 244 25.07 -12.07 -5.48
C LEU A 244 26.03 -11.17 -6.27
N LEU A 245 26.79 -10.28 -5.60
CA LEU A 245 27.84 -9.48 -6.25
C LEU A 245 28.95 -10.32 -6.89
N GLN A 246 29.20 -11.54 -6.40
CA GLN A 246 30.15 -12.48 -7.01
C GLN A 246 29.57 -13.18 -8.26
N LEU A 247 28.24 -13.23 -8.37
CA LEU A 247 27.51 -13.95 -9.43
C LEU A 247 27.03 -13.02 -10.56
N LEU A 248 26.87 -11.73 -10.28
CA LEU A 248 26.42 -10.75 -11.26
C LEU A 248 27.60 -10.23 -12.10
N PRO A 249 27.46 -10.13 -13.43
CA PRO A 249 28.50 -9.57 -14.28
C PRO A 249 28.79 -8.13 -13.85
N GLN A 250 30.08 -7.83 -13.67
CA GLN A 250 30.53 -6.48 -13.33
C GLN A 250 30.53 -5.63 -14.61
N SER A 251 29.41 -4.93 -14.85
CA SER A 251 29.30 -3.88 -15.87
C SER A 251 29.11 -2.52 -15.23
#